data_AF-A0A914Q2L6-F1
#
_entry.id   AF-A0A914Q2L6-F1
#
_cell.length_a   1.000
_cell.length_b   1.000
_cell.length_c   1.000
_cell.angle_alpha   90.00
_cell.angle_beta   90.00
_cell.angle_gamma   90.00
#
_symmetry.space_group_name_H-M   'P 1'
#
loop_
_entity.id
_entity.type
_entity.pdbx_description
1 polymer ?
#
loop_
_entity_poly.entity_id
_entity_poly.type
_entity_poly.pdbx_seq_one_letter_code
_entity_poly.pdbx_strand_id
1 'polypeptide(L)'
;MTGSLGSPTALEPSSTVSSQGAASSSNGGDKPQGETRLIRHMRATIKDQILNILLQLDDYMNRQLTTEVNENDHADELVIELINHGFICQVRIFC
;
A
#
# COMPACT_ATOMS: atom_id res chain seq x y z
N MET A 1 55.86 -36.56 22.50
CA MET A 1 55.40 -36.83 21.12
C MET A 1 53.93 -37.21 21.19
N THR A 2 53.11 -36.63 20.30
CA THR A 2 51.64 -36.76 20.12
C THR A 2 50.81 -36.13 21.26
N GLY A 3 49.68 -35.45 21.03
CA GLY A 3 48.86 -35.22 19.85
C GLY A 3 47.89 -34.04 20.07
N SER A 4 47.21 -33.66 18.99
CA SER A 4 46.50 -32.40 18.74
C SER A 4 44.98 -32.46 18.98
N LEU A 5 44.37 -31.26 18.98
CA LEU A 5 42.97 -30.88 18.70
C LEU A 5 41.92 -30.85 19.82
N GLY A 6 41.27 -29.68 19.91
CA GLY A 6 39.99 -29.49 20.60
C GLY A 6 39.63 -28.01 20.77
N SER A 7 39.10 -27.36 19.74
CA SER A 7 38.38 -26.08 19.87
C SER A 7 37.06 -26.28 20.59
N PRO A 8 36.60 -25.28 21.36
CA PRO A 8 35.16 -24.98 21.33
C PRO A 8 34.90 -23.48 21.17
N THR A 9 34.21 -23.14 20.08
CA THR A 9 33.46 -21.89 19.90
C THR A 9 32.32 -21.87 20.92
N ALA A 10 32.37 -20.96 21.89
CA ALA A 10 31.26 -20.71 22.81
C ALA A 10 30.28 -19.72 22.18
N LEU A 11 29.02 -20.13 22.08
CA LEU A 11 27.86 -19.32 21.71
C LEU A 11 27.12 -18.84 22.99
N GLU A 12 26.37 -17.74 22.81
CA GLU A 12 25.25 -17.22 23.64
C GLU A 12 25.56 -16.31 24.87
N PRO A 13 24.58 -15.56 25.42
CA PRO A 13 23.68 -14.58 24.79
C PRO A 13 23.53 -13.29 25.66
N SER A 14 23.07 -12.16 25.10
CA SER A 14 22.32 -11.18 25.92
C SER A 14 21.57 -10.11 25.15
N SER A 15 20.31 -9.99 25.54
CA SER A 15 19.28 -9.04 25.14
C SER A 15 19.63 -7.61 25.53
N THR A 16 19.33 -6.64 24.65
CA THR A 16 19.04 -5.27 25.10
C THR A 16 17.89 -4.71 24.29
N VAL A 17 16.78 -4.48 24.99
CA VAL A 17 15.61 -3.73 24.54
C VAL A 17 15.90 -2.23 24.70
N SER A 18 15.47 -1.40 23.74
CA SER A 18 14.74 -0.12 23.94
C SER A 18 15.07 0.95 22.89
N SER A 19 14.07 1.17 22.02
CA SER A 19 13.40 2.43 21.66
C SER A 19 14.13 3.66 21.08
N GLN A 20 13.44 4.24 20.06
CA GLN A 20 13.42 5.64 19.60
C GLN A 20 14.72 6.14 18.93
N GLY A 21 14.71 6.86 17.80
CA GLY A 21 13.70 7.65 17.11
C GLY A 21 14.43 8.75 16.31
N ALA A 22 13.72 9.39 15.37
CA ALA A 22 14.09 10.55 14.54
C ALA A 22 15.07 10.25 13.37
N ALA A 23 14.59 10.04 12.15
CA ALA A 23 13.98 11.00 11.22
C ALA A 23 14.93 12.13 10.79
N SER A 24 15.35 12.08 9.53
CA SER A 24 15.54 13.26 8.67
C SER A 24 15.84 12.77 7.24
N SER A 25 14.81 12.34 6.50
CA SER A 25 14.86 12.39 5.05
C SER A 25 14.14 13.66 4.61
N SER A 26 14.98 14.66 4.34
CA SER A 26 14.77 15.88 3.55
C SER A 26 13.36 16.14 3.01
N ASN A 27 12.81 17.28 3.46
CA ASN A 27 11.82 18.09 2.76
C ASN A 27 12.10 18.16 1.24
N GLY A 28 11.41 17.34 0.47
CA GLY A 28 11.08 17.62 -0.92
C GLY A 28 9.63 18.09 -0.92
N GLY A 29 9.36 19.29 -1.43
CA GLY A 29 8.00 19.86 -1.44
C GLY A 29 6.99 18.85 -1.98
N ASP A 30 6.02 18.51 -1.14
CA ASP A 30 4.91 17.62 -1.46
C ASP A 30 3.99 18.37 -2.44
N LYS A 31 4.42 18.42 -3.71
CA LYS A 31 3.47 18.56 -4.81
C LYS A 31 2.57 17.34 -4.69
N PRO A 32 1.23 17.48 -4.72
CA PRO A 32 0.38 16.31 -4.87
C PRO A 32 0.86 15.61 -6.14
N GLN A 33 1.50 14.46 -5.99
CA GLN A 33 1.79 13.58 -7.10
C GLN A 33 0.44 13.04 -7.53
N GLY A 34 -0.30 13.87 -8.27
CA GLY A 34 -1.57 13.51 -8.84
C GLY A 34 -1.34 12.28 -9.69
N GLU A 35 -2.13 11.25 -9.45
CA GLU A 35 -2.22 10.10 -10.31
C GLU A 35 -2.62 10.58 -11.71
N THR A 36 -1.65 10.70 -12.62
CA THR A 36 -1.87 11.23 -13.98
C THR A 36 -2.35 10.16 -14.96
N ARG A 37 -2.37 8.89 -14.54
CA ARG A 37 -2.75 7.78 -15.40
C ARG A 37 -4.24 7.79 -15.66
N LEU A 38 -4.59 7.58 -16.92
CA LEU A 38 -5.99 7.56 -17.35
C LEU A 38 -6.54 6.14 -17.22
N ILE A 39 -7.76 6.03 -16.71
CA ILE A 39 -8.49 4.76 -16.70
C ILE A 39 -8.91 4.44 -18.14
N ARG A 40 -8.34 3.38 -18.73
CA ARG A 40 -8.70 2.86 -20.07
C ARG A 40 -9.98 2.04 -20.02
N HIS A 41 -10.10 1.21 -18.98
CA HIS A 41 -11.22 0.30 -18.81
C HIS A 41 -11.46 0.05 -17.32
N MET A 42 -12.73 -0.02 -16.94
CA MET A 42 -13.16 -0.29 -15.57
C MET A 42 -14.17 -1.43 -15.59
N ARG A 43 -14.02 -2.37 -14.67
CA ARG A 43 -15.01 -3.41 -14.39
C ARG A 43 -15.30 -3.42 -12.90
N ALA A 44 -16.57 -3.39 -12.53
CA ALA A 44 -17.03 -3.59 -11.16
C ALA A 44 -17.95 -4.81 -11.11
N THR A 45 -17.78 -5.67 -10.12
CA THR A 45 -18.64 -6.83 -9.89
C THR A 45 -18.90 -6.97 -8.40
N ILE A 46 -20.14 -7.31 -8.04
CA ILE A 46 -20.52 -7.63 -6.66
C ILE A 46 -20.99 -9.08 -6.61
N LYS A 47 -20.48 -9.83 -5.62
CA LYS A 47 -20.94 -11.19 -5.33
C LYS A 47 -20.83 -11.45 -3.83
N ASP A 48 -21.91 -11.95 -3.22
CA ASP A 48 -21.95 -12.32 -1.80
C ASP A 48 -21.42 -11.21 -0.87
N GLN A 49 -21.88 -9.97 -1.07
CA GLN A 49 -21.41 -8.77 -0.35
C GLN A 49 -19.93 -8.39 -0.58
N ILE A 50 -19.25 -9.01 -1.55
CA ILE A 50 -17.89 -8.63 -1.94
C ILE A 50 -17.95 -7.81 -3.23
N LEU A 51 -17.54 -6.55 -3.14
CA LEU A 51 -17.31 -5.66 -4.28
C LEU A 51 -15.88 -5.85 -4.78
N ASN A 52 -15.75 -6.09 -6.08
CA ASN A 52 -14.48 -6.19 -6.78
C ASN A 52 -14.44 -5.17 -7.92
N ILE A 53 -13.50 -4.23 -7.84
CA ILE A 53 -13.28 -3.19 -8.84
C ILE A 53 -11.91 -3.44 -9.48
N LEU A 54 -11.90 -3.63 -10.79
CA LEU A 54 -10.70 -3.73 -11.60
C LEU A 54 -10.58 -2.51 -12.51
N LEU A 55 -9.50 -1.76 -12.35
CA LEU A 55 -9.13 -0.64 -13.19
C LEU A 55 -7.94 -1.05 -14.06
N GLN A 56 -8.07 -0.86 -15.37
CA GLN A 56 -6.96 -0.94 -16.31
C GLN A 56 -6.56 0.49 -16.65
N LEU A 57 -5.29 0.82 -16.38
CA LEU A 57 -4.73 2.12 -16.67
C LEU A 57 -4.07 2.14 -18.07
N ASP A 58 -3.75 3.33 -18.55
CA ASP A 58 -3.16 3.58 -19.86
C ASP A 58 -1.67 3.22 -19.96
N ASP A 59 -0.96 3.09 -18.85
CA ASP A 59 0.41 2.61 -18.73
C ASP A 59 0.53 1.08 -18.66
N TYR A 60 -0.56 0.36 -18.95
CA TYR A 60 -0.70 -1.09 -18.79
C TYR A 60 -0.60 -1.60 -17.35
N MET A 61 -0.68 -0.73 -16.35
CA MET A 61 -0.83 -1.15 -14.95
C MET A 61 -2.32 -1.39 -14.62
N ASN A 62 -2.57 -2.46 -13.89
CA ASN A 62 -3.91 -2.78 -13.40
C ASN A 62 -3.97 -2.55 -11.89
N ARG A 63 -5.12 -2.08 -11.41
CA ARG A 63 -5.42 -1.95 -9.99
C ARG A 63 -6.68 -2.71 -9.67
N GLN A 64 -6.65 -3.49 -8.61
CA GLN A 64 -7.82 -4.22 -8.13
C GLN A 64 -8.12 -3.85 -6.69
N LEU A 65 -9.34 -3.38 -6.43
CA LEU A 65 -9.88 -3.25 -5.09
C LEU A 65 -10.84 -4.42 -4.87
N THR A 66 -10.71 -5.08 -3.73
CA THR A 66 -11.68 -6.07 -3.28
C THR A 66 -12.04 -5.72 -1.85
N THR A 67 -13.30 -5.39 -1.62
CA THR A 67 -13.80 -4.97 -0.32
C THR A 67 -15.15 -5.62 -0.05
N GLU A 68 -15.46 -5.78 1.22
CA GLU A 68 -16.82 -6.09 1.64
C GLU A 68 -17.68 -4.82 1.52
N VAL A 69 -18.93 -5.00 1.15
CA VAL A 69 -19.95 -3.95 1.13
C VAL A 69 -21.13 -4.39 1.97
N ASN A 70 -21.62 -3.50 2.81
CA ASN A 70 -22.76 -3.71 3.68
C ASN A 70 -23.93 -2.79 3.25
N GLU A 71 -25.08 -2.97 3.89
CA GLU A 71 -26.31 -2.23 3.56
C GLU A 71 -26.29 -0.74 3.95
N ASN A 72 -25.33 -0.33 4.79
CA ASN A 72 -25.16 1.05 5.22
C ASN A 72 -24.06 1.78 4.43
N ASP A 73 -23.31 1.08 3.58
CA ASP A 73 -22.24 1.71 2.81
C ASP A 73 -22.82 2.63 1.73
N HIS A 74 -22.15 3.76 1.53
CA HIS A 74 -22.53 4.74 0.55
C HIS A 74 -21.45 4.95 -0.51
N ALA A 75 -21.89 5.19 -1.75
CA ALA A 75 -20.98 5.28 -2.90
C ALA A 75 -20.03 6.48 -2.82
N ASP A 76 -20.46 7.58 -2.19
CA ASP A 76 -19.66 8.78 -1.95
C ASP A 76 -18.52 8.52 -0.96
N GLU A 77 -18.77 7.77 0.12
CA GLU A 77 -17.75 7.35 1.07
C GLU A 77 -16.69 6.48 0.38
N LEU A 78 -17.12 5.50 -0.41
CA LEU A 78 -16.21 4.66 -1.21
C LEU A 78 -15.35 5.50 -2.18
N VAL A 79 -15.93 6.51 -2.83
CA VAL A 79 -15.17 7.40 -3.73
C VAL A 79 -14.11 8.19 -2.96
N ILE A 80 -14.44 8.69 -1.77
CA ILE A 80 -13.47 9.39 -0.90
C ILE A 80 -12.31 8.46 -0.54
N GLU A 81 -12.59 7.22 -0.16
CA GLU A 81 -11.56 6.22 0.14
C GLU A 81 -10.69 5.91 -1.07
N LEU A 82 -11.29 5.69 -2.24
CA LEU A 82 -10.57 5.45 -3.49
C LEU A 82 -9.63 6.61 -3.84
N ILE A 83 -10.01 7.86 -3.55
CA ILE A 83 -9.16 9.03 -3.75
C ILE A 83 -8.05 9.08 -2.70
N ASN A 84 -8.38 8.91 -1.43
CA ASN A 84 -7.43 8.99 -0.31
C ASN A 84 -6.34 7.92 -0.38
N HIS A 85 -6.68 6.72 -0.85
CA HIS A 85 -5.73 5.64 -1.06
C HIS A 85 -4.97 5.74 -2.40
N GLY A 86 -5.19 6.83 -3.16
CA GLY A 86 -4.54 7.07 -4.44
C GLY A 86 -4.97 6.09 -5.55
N PHE A 87 -6.11 5.42 -5.38
CA PHE A 87 -6.65 4.44 -6.31
C PHE A 87 -7.20 5.11 -7.58
N ILE A 88 -7.82 6.27 -7.41
CA ILE A 88 -8.25 7.19 -8.47
C ILE A 88 -7.88 8.62 -8.10
N CYS A 89 -7.87 9.53 -9.08
CA CYS A 89 -7.67 10.96 -8.83
C CYS A 89 -8.98 11.73 -8.95
N GLN A 90 -9.14 12.74 -8.09
CA GLN A 90 -10.26 13.66 -8.23
C GLN A 90 -9.96 14.69 -9.32
N VAL A 91 -10.62 14.57 -10.46
CA VAL A 91 -10.53 15.56 -11.53
C VAL A 91 -11.40 16.76 -11.17
N ARG A 92 -10.78 17.90 -10.85
CA ARG A 92 -11.49 19.17 -10.78
C ARG A 92 -11.55 19.76 -12.19
N ILE A 93 -12.68 19.58 -12.87
CA ILE A 93 -12.94 20.28 -14.12
C ILE A 93 -13.29 21.72 -13.74
N PHE A 94 -12.39 22.66 -14.00
CA PHE A 94 -12.71 24.08 -13.98
C PHE A 94 -13.36 24.41 -15.33
N CYS A 95 -14.68 24.61 -15.33
CA CYS A 95 -15.41 25.23 -16.45
C CYS A 95 -15.28 26.75 -16.39
#